data_AF-A0A499VIE4-F1
#
_entry.id   AF-A0A499VIE4-F1
#
_cell.length_a   1.000
_cell.length_b   1.000
_cell.length_c   1.000
_cell.angle_alpha   90.00
_cell.angle_beta   90.00
_cell.angle_gamma   90.00
#
_symmetry.space_group_name_H-M   'P 1'
#
loop_
_entity.id
_entity.type
_entity.pdbx_description
1 polymer ?
#
loop_
_entity_poly.entity_id
_entity_poly.type
_entity_poly.pdbx_seq_one_letter_code
_entity_poly.pdbx_strand_id
1 'polypeptide(L)'
;MERLAKAEGDVDALVALYMKDLVPSGATHLRIAEELGAAGRPEDALSWAERGLRDTVDEAHVDGRLVDYVCARYTRTGRKAETVAVRRDRLLAERSLAAYQQLRAAARAADCWETERAAALAALREGTRQERGGWHRGPVLIDALLDDGDLDTAWREAADRADDRQWQQLADLSRETRPADALAVYLRLVELLKGPTGDRVYEQMARLLLDVRSCHRSLGTEDEFTAYVADLRAELKRRRKLITILDRHGL
;
A
#
# COMPACT_ATOMS: atom_id res chain seq x y z
N MET A 1 -35.47 -12.05 18.12
CA MET A 1 -36.05 -11.53 16.87
C MET A 1 -35.24 -11.97 15.66
N GLU A 2 -33.98 -11.55 15.49
CA GLU A 2 -33.13 -11.94 14.34
C GLU A 2 -32.94 -13.47 14.21
N ARG A 3 -32.67 -14.19 15.31
CA ARG A 3 -32.59 -15.67 15.32
C ARG A 3 -33.92 -16.39 15.05
N LEU A 4 -35.06 -15.73 15.29
CA LEU A 4 -36.40 -16.30 15.06
C LEU A 4 -36.80 -16.16 13.58
N ALA A 5 -36.60 -14.99 12.99
CA ALA A 5 -36.86 -14.77 11.56
C ALA A 5 -35.92 -15.61 10.66
N LYS A 6 -34.65 -15.83 11.07
CA LYS A 6 -33.76 -16.80 10.40
C LYS A 6 -34.23 -18.25 10.50
N ALA A 7 -34.94 -18.61 11.56
CA ALA A 7 -35.47 -19.97 11.74
C ALA A 7 -36.80 -20.18 10.99
N GLU A 8 -37.57 -19.10 10.75
CA GLU A 8 -38.84 -19.13 10.00
C GLU A 8 -38.64 -18.96 8.47
N GLY A 9 -37.44 -18.59 8.02
CA GLY A 9 -37.14 -18.42 6.60
C GLY A 9 -37.70 -17.14 5.98
N ASP A 10 -38.19 -16.20 6.79
CA ASP A 10 -38.73 -14.93 6.32
C ASP A 10 -37.60 -13.90 6.14
N VAL A 11 -37.01 -13.92 4.94
CA VAL A 11 -35.97 -12.96 4.54
C VAL A 11 -36.49 -11.53 4.55
N ASP A 12 -37.77 -11.29 4.23
CA ASP A 12 -38.34 -9.94 4.16
C ASP A 12 -38.50 -9.33 5.56
N ALA A 13 -38.86 -10.13 6.57
CA ALA A 13 -38.88 -9.70 7.97
C ALA A 13 -37.47 -9.36 8.48
N LEU A 14 -36.43 -10.10 8.06
CA LEU A 14 -35.04 -9.79 8.39
C LEU A 14 -34.56 -8.49 7.73
N VAL A 15 -34.87 -8.29 6.46
CA VAL A 15 -34.56 -7.03 5.76
C VAL A 15 -35.26 -5.86 6.45
N ALA A 16 -36.54 -6.00 6.80
CA ALA A 16 -37.30 -4.98 7.53
C ALA A 16 -36.73 -4.65 8.91
N LEU A 17 -36.10 -5.62 9.58
CA LEU A 17 -35.39 -5.38 10.83
C LEU A 17 -34.11 -4.57 10.61
N TYR A 18 -33.27 -4.97 9.65
CA TYR A 18 -32.01 -4.29 9.37
C TYR A 18 -32.21 -2.88 8.79
N MET A 19 -33.28 -2.64 8.03
CA MET A 19 -33.62 -1.31 7.50
C MET A 19 -33.81 -0.24 8.58
N LYS A 20 -34.12 -0.64 9.82
CA LYS A 20 -34.31 0.32 10.93
C LYS A 20 -33.00 0.90 11.46
N ASP A 21 -31.86 0.28 11.15
CA ASP A 21 -30.54 0.67 11.67
C ASP A 21 -29.46 0.53 10.58
N LEU A 22 -29.60 1.33 9.52
CA LEU A 22 -28.62 1.40 8.45
C LEU A 22 -27.41 2.21 8.90
N VAL A 23 -26.26 1.54 9.03
CA VAL A 23 -25.03 2.23 9.40
C VAL A 23 -24.43 3.00 8.21
N PRO A 24 -23.84 4.19 8.43
CA PRO A 24 -23.28 5.03 7.36
C PRO A 24 -22.15 4.40 6.55
N SER A 25 -21.49 3.36 7.06
CA SER A 25 -20.41 2.64 6.35
C SER A 25 -20.91 1.63 5.31
N GLY A 26 -22.23 1.42 5.22
CA GLY A 26 -22.82 0.43 4.32
C GLY A 26 -22.78 -1.01 4.84
N ALA A 27 -22.21 -1.27 6.03
CA ALA A 27 -22.12 -2.64 6.55
C ALA A 27 -23.50 -3.31 6.75
N THR A 28 -24.53 -2.56 7.16
CA THR A 28 -25.91 -3.10 7.25
C THR A 28 -26.47 -3.45 5.86
N HIS A 29 -26.14 -2.67 4.83
CA HIS A 29 -26.55 -2.97 3.45
C HIS A 29 -25.91 -4.27 2.95
N LEU A 30 -24.63 -4.50 3.26
CA LEU A 30 -23.97 -5.76 2.95
C LEU A 30 -24.67 -6.94 3.63
N ARG A 31 -25.02 -6.83 4.92
CA ARG A 31 -25.72 -7.90 5.64
C ARG A 31 -27.06 -8.22 4.97
N ILE A 32 -27.83 -7.20 4.59
CA ILE A 32 -29.08 -7.38 3.84
C ILE A 32 -28.81 -8.11 2.50
N ALA A 33 -27.79 -7.70 1.75
CA ALA A 33 -27.42 -8.31 0.48
C ALA A 33 -26.96 -9.77 0.62
N GLU A 34 -26.27 -10.12 1.70
CA GLU A 34 -25.88 -11.50 1.99
C GLU A 34 -27.09 -12.39 2.29
N GLU A 35 -28.04 -11.92 3.13
CA GLU A 35 -29.26 -12.67 3.44
C GLU A 35 -30.15 -12.86 2.20
N LEU A 36 -30.34 -11.81 1.39
CA LEU A 36 -31.08 -11.91 0.12
C LEU A 36 -30.39 -12.86 -0.87
N GLY A 37 -29.07 -12.82 -0.93
CA GLY A 37 -28.28 -13.75 -1.74
C GLY A 37 -28.47 -15.20 -1.31
N ALA A 38 -28.44 -15.47 0.01
CA ALA A 38 -28.67 -16.80 0.58
C ALA A 38 -30.11 -17.31 0.33
N ALA A 39 -31.09 -16.40 0.27
CA ALA A 39 -32.48 -16.69 -0.06
C ALA A 39 -32.74 -16.85 -1.57
N GLY A 40 -31.70 -16.80 -2.43
CA GLY A 40 -31.86 -16.98 -3.88
C GLY A 40 -32.40 -15.74 -4.61
N ARG A 41 -32.25 -14.54 -4.03
CA ARG A 41 -32.67 -13.24 -4.61
C ARG A 41 -31.44 -12.40 -5.01
N PRO A 42 -30.64 -12.83 -6.02
CA PRO A 42 -29.36 -12.20 -6.34
C PRO A 42 -29.48 -10.77 -6.88
N GLU A 43 -30.55 -10.43 -7.59
CA GLU A 43 -30.77 -9.08 -8.12
C GLU A 43 -31.10 -8.08 -7.01
N ASP A 44 -31.98 -8.46 -6.08
CA ASP A 44 -32.30 -7.64 -4.90
C ASP A 44 -31.07 -7.46 -4.01
N ALA A 45 -30.27 -8.52 -3.85
CA ALA A 45 -29.02 -8.46 -3.13
C ALA A 45 -28.04 -7.46 -3.75
N LEU A 46 -27.90 -7.45 -5.08
CA LEU A 46 -27.05 -6.49 -5.77
C LEU A 46 -27.58 -5.06 -5.62
N SER A 47 -28.89 -4.85 -5.80
CA SER A 47 -29.53 -3.54 -5.62
C SER A 47 -29.30 -2.97 -4.22
N TRP A 48 -29.39 -3.81 -3.18
CA TRP A 48 -29.09 -3.41 -1.81
C TRP A 48 -27.62 -3.07 -1.59
N ALA A 49 -26.71 -3.84 -2.19
CA ALA A 49 -25.29 -3.56 -2.09
C ALA A 49 -24.89 -2.27 -2.83
N GLU A 50 -25.40 -2.05 -4.04
CA GLU A 50 -25.23 -0.81 -4.82
C GLU A 50 -25.82 0.40 -4.09
N ARG A 51 -26.96 0.22 -3.41
CA ARG A 51 -27.53 1.25 -2.54
C ARG A 51 -26.60 1.56 -1.38
N GLY A 52 -26.00 0.54 -0.76
CA GLY A 52 -25.03 0.75 0.32
C GLY A 52 -23.83 1.60 -0.09
N LEU A 53 -23.36 1.48 -1.34
CA LEU A 53 -22.28 2.32 -1.88
C LEU A 53 -22.73 3.76 -2.19
N ARG A 54 -24.01 3.99 -2.50
CA ARG A 54 -24.57 5.32 -2.78
C ARG A 54 -24.96 6.07 -1.52
N ASP A 55 -25.47 5.36 -0.52
CA ASP A 55 -25.99 5.92 0.73
C ASP A 55 -24.86 6.20 1.74
N THR A 56 -23.63 5.72 1.48
CA THR A 56 -22.45 6.05 2.28
C THR A 56 -22.03 7.51 2.08
N VAL A 57 -22.04 8.28 3.17
CA VAL A 57 -21.77 9.73 3.17
C VAL A 57 -20.28 10.04 2.98
N ASP A 58 -19.40 9.16 3.44
CA ASP A 58 -17.95 9.28 3.31
C ASP A 58 -17.38 8.05 2.62
N GLU A 59 -16.95 8.24 1.38
CA GLU A 59 -16.37 7.20 0.51
C GLU A 59 -15.14 6.52 1.12
N ALA A 60 -14.39 7.23 1.98
CA ALA A 60 -13.25 6.66 2.68
C ALA A 60 -13.69 5.64 3.76
N HIS A 61 -14.87 5.84 4.37
CA HIS A 61 -15.41 5.01 5.44
C HIS A 61 -16.31 3.85 4.96
N VAL A 62 -16.47 3.68 3.65
CA VAL A 62 -17.18 2.53 3.08
C VAL A 62 -16.52 1.22 3.55
N ASP A 63 -17.33 0.25 3.97
CA ASP A 63 -16.85 -1.10 4.31
C ASP A 63 -16.26 -1.77 3.07
N GLY A 64 -14.97 -2.12 3.11
CA GLY A 64 -14.28 -2.78 2.00
C GLY A 64 -14.94 -4.09 1.56
N ARG A 65 -15.61 -4.80 2.47
CA ARG A 65 -16.35 -6.03 2.14
C ARG A 65 -17.56 -5.75 1.25
N LEU A 66 -18.19 -4.59 1.40
CA LEU A 66 -19.30 -4.18 0.55
C LEU A 66 -18.80 -3.91 -0.88
N VAL A 67 -17.67 -3.19 -0.99
CA VAL A 67 -16.99 -2.93 -2.28
C VAL A 67 -16.61 -4.25 -2.96
N ASP A 68 -16.01 -5.18 -2.22
CA ASP A 68 -15.62 -6.50 -2.72
C ASP A 68 -16.83 -7.33 -3.16
N TYR A 69 -17.93 -7.28 -2.41
CA TYR A 69 -19.18 -7.94 -2.75
C TYR A 69 -19.74 -7.45 -4.09
N VAL A 70 -19.85 -6.13 -4.28
CA VAL A 70 -20.35 -5.53 -5.53
C VAL A 70 -19.43 -5.88 -6.71
N CYS A 71 -18.12 -5.72 -6.54
CA CYS A 71 -17.14 -6.03 -7.59
C CYS A 71 -17.18 -7.51 -8.00
N ALA A 72 -17.33 -8.43 -7.04
CA ALA A 72 -17.44 -9.86 -7.32
C ALA A 72 -18.71 -10.19 -8.13
N ARG A 73 -19.83 -9.53 -7.83
CA ARG A 73 -21.09 -9.69 -8.58
C ARG A 73 -20.98 -9.13 -9.99
N TYR A 74 -20.45 -7.92 -10.15
CA TYR A 74 -20.19 -7.33 -11.47
C TYR A 74 -19.27 -8.18 -12.34
N THR A 75 -18.21 -8.73 -11.75
CA THR A 75 -17.30 -9.63 -12.46
C THR A 75 -18.03 -10.89 -12.96
N ARG A 76 -18.92 -11.48 -12.13
CA ARG A 76 -19.73 -12.64 -12.52
C ARG A 76 -20.72 -12.35 -13.65
N THR A 77 -21.27 -11.14 -13.69
CA THR A 77 -22.26 -10.73 -14.70
C THR A 77 -21.64 -10.06 -15.93
N GLY A 78 -20.30 -9.97 -16.00
CA GLY A 78 -19.59 -9.36 -17.13
C GLY A 78 -19.57 -7.83 -17.13
N ARG A 79 -20.02 -7.18 -16.05
CA ARG A 79 -20.04 -5.72 -15.85
C ARG A 79 -18.65 -5.18 -15.50
N LYS A 80 -17.68 -5.43 -16.38
CA LYS A 80 -16.25 -5.15 -16.15
C LYS A 80 -15.97 -3.66 -15.98
N ALA A 81 -16.63 -2.80 -16.77
CA ALA A 81 -16.43 -1.35 -16.71
C ALA A 81 -16.89 -0.78 -15.36
N GLU A 82 -17.99 -1.30 -14.81
CA GLU A 82 -18.50 -0.88 -13.50
C GLU A 82 -17.60 -1.37 -12.36
N THR A 83 -17.00 -2.57 -12.47
CA THR A 83 -15.97 -3.00 -11.52
C THR A 83 -14.78 -2.04 -11.50
N VAL A 84 -14.31 -1.61 -12.68
CA VAL A 84 -13.22 -0.63 -12.78
C VAL A 84 -13.61 0.70 -12.16
N ALA A 85 -14.82 1.20 -12.43
CA ALA A 85 -15.32 2.44 -11.84
C ALA A 85 -15.33 2.39 -10.30
N VAL A 86 -15.92 1.34 -9.71
CA VAL A 86 -15.97 1.16 -8.25
C VAL A 86 -14.56 1.08 -7.64
N ARG A 87 -13.62 0.38 -8.29
CA ARG A 87 -12.24 0.30 -7.80
C ARG A 87 -11.48 1.61 -7.96
N ARG A 88 -11.78 2.40 -8.99
CA ARG A 88 -11.20 3.74 -9.18
C ARG A 88 -11.63 4.66 -8.06
N ASP A 89 -12.93 4.72 -7.78
CA ASP A 89 -13.47 5.56 -6.71
C ASP A 89 -12.87 5.15 -5.35
N ARG A 90 -12.73 3.84 -5.10
CA ARG A 90 -12.07 3.35 -3.89
C ARG A 90 -10.61 3.78 -3.77
N LEU A 91 -9.84 3.79 -4.86
CA LEU A 91 -8.46 4.28 -4.85
C LEU A 91 -8.40 5.78 -4.53
N LEU A 92 -9.31 6.58 -5.10
CA LEU A 92 -9.35 8.02 -4.87
C LEU A 92 -9.69 8.35 -3.41
N ALA A 93 -10.55 7.55 -2.80
CA ALA A 93 -10.97 7.71 -1.41
C ALA A 93 -9.92 7.21 -0.40
N GLU A 94 -9.41 5.98 -0.55
CA GLU A 94 -8.47 5.38 0.41
C GLU A 94 -7.01 5.81 0.21
N ARG A 95 -6.62 6.07 -1.04
CA ARG A 95 -5.22 6.25 -1.46
C ARG A 95 -4.31 5.20 -0.83
N SER A 96 -4.57 3.92 -1.10
CA SER A 96 -3.80 2.79 -0.56
C SER A 96 -3.18 1.95 -1.69
N LEU A 97 -2.03 1.30 -1.42
CA LEU A 97 -1.43 0.37 -2.38
C LEU A 97 -2.37 -0.81 -2.69
N ALA A 98 -3.12 -1.28 -1.69
CA ALA A 98 -4.09 -2.34 -1.86
C ALA A 98 -5.21 -1.94 -2.85
N ALA A 99 -5.76 -0.73 -2.72
CA ALA A 99 -6.75 -0.21 -3.66
C ALA A 99 -6.18 -0.07 -5.08
N TYR A 100 -4.91 0.35 -5.21
CA TYR A 100 -4.22 0.43 -6.51
C TYR A 100 -4.09 -0.95 -7.17
N GLN A 101 -3.67 -1.96 -6.41
CA GLN A 101 -3.55 -3.34 -6.89
C GLN A 101 -4.91 -3.93 -7.30
N GLN A 102 -5.97 -3.63 -6.54
CA GLN A 102 -7.34 -4.05 -6.87
C GLN A 102 -7.86 -3.38 -8.14
N LEU A 103 -7.60 -2.08 -8.33
CA LEU A 103 -7.88 -1.37 -9.57
C LEU A 103 -7.13 -1.99 -10.75
N ARG A 104 -5.83 -2.27 -10.58
CA ARG A 104 -5.00 -2.93 -11.60
C ARG A 104 -5.56 -4.27 -12.02
N ALA A 105 -6.00 -5.10 -11.06
CA ALA A 105 -6.63 -6.38 -11.36
C ALA A 105 -7.92 -6.23 -12.16
N ALA A 106 -8.80 -5.31 -11.75
CA ALA A 106 -10.05 -5.03 -12.45
C ALA A 106 -9.83 -4.48 -13.87
N ALA A 107 -8.91 -3.53 -14.02
CA ALA A 107 -8.61 -2.88 -15.30
C ALA A 107 -7.90 -3.84 -16.28
N ARG A 108 -7.06 -4.75 -15.79
CA ARG A 108 -6.50 -5.83 -16.61
C ARG A 108 -7.58 -6.80 -17.09
N ALA A 109 -8.53 -7.16 -16.22
CA ALA A 109 -9.65 -8.00 -16.62
C ALA A 109 -10.56 -7.33 -17.66
N ALA A 110 -10.58 -5.99 -17.71
CA ALA A 110 -11.31 -5.16 -18.64
C ALA A 110 -10.48 -4.68 -19.85
N ASP A 111 -9.23 -5.11 -19.98
CA ASP A 111 -8.30 -4.72 -21.06
C ASP A 111 -8.08 -3.19 -21.19
N CYS A 112 -8.19 -2.46 -20.07
CA CYS A 112 -8.05 -0.99 -20.02
C CYS A 112 -6.94 -0.50 -19.06
N TRP A 113 -6.04 -1.39 -18.63
CA TRP A 113 -5.04 -1.08 -17.60
C TRP A 113 -4.19 0.14 -17.92
N GLU A 114 -3.67 0.29 -19.15
CA GLU A 114 -2.75 1.39 -19.46
C GLU A 114 -3.40 2.77 -19.30
N THR A 115 -4.68 2.90 -19.70
CA THR A 115 -5.45 4.14 -19.53
C THR A 115 -5.74 4.41 -18.05
N GLU A 116 -6.20 3.38 -17.33
CA GLU A 116 -6.50 3.50 -15.90
C GLU A 116 -5.25 3.78 -15.06
N ARG A 117 -4.12 3.18 -15.41
CA ARG A 117 -2.83 3.40 -14.76
C ARG A 117 -2.42 4.86 -14.84
N ALA A 118 -2.44 5.43 -16.04
CA ALA A 118 -2.06 6.84 -16.23
C ALA A 118 -2.96 7.78 -15.42
N ALA A 119 -4.28 7.54 -15.42
CA ALA A 119 -5.24 8.31 -14.63
C ALA A 119 -5.04 8.15 -13.12
N ALA A 120 -4.84 6.91 -12.65
CA ALA A 120 -4.60 6.59 -11.24
C ALA A 120 -3.34 7.27 -10.71
N LEU A 121 -2.21 7.17 -11.43
CA LEU A 121 -0.97 7.82 -11.04
C LEU A 121 -1.07 9.35 -11.06
N ALA A 122 -1.81 9.93 -12.02
CA ALA A 122 -2.07 11.37 -12.04
C ALA A 122 -2.90 11.82 -10.83
N ALA A 123 -3.92 11.06 -10.44
CA ALA A 123 -4.74 11.36 -9.28
C ALA A 123 -3.96 11.23 -7.95
N LEU A 124 -3.13 10.18 -7.82
CA LEU A 124 -2.25 10.01 -6.67
C LEU A 124 -1.22 11.14 -6.56
N ARG A 125 -0.68 11.62 -7.68
CA ARG A 125 0.21 12.80 -7.70
C ARG A 125 -0.49 14.05 -7.13
N GLU A 126 -1.73 14.31 -7.53
CA GLU A 126 -2.46 15.50 -7.06
C GLU A 126 -2.79 15.41 -5.56
N GLY A 127 -3.24 14.25 -5.07
CA GLY A 127 -3.56 14.04 -3.65
C GLY A 127 -2.38 14.33 -2.72
N THR A 128 -1.16 13.95 -3.13
CA THR A 128 0.06 14.21 -2.33
C THR A 128 0.41 15.69 -2.17
N ARG A 129 -0.07 16.58 -3.06
CA ARG A 129 0.14 18.03 -2.91
C ARG A 129 -0.76 18.61 -1.81
N GLN A 130 -1.94 18.03 -1.60
CA GLN A 130 -2.92 18.45 -0.59
C GLN A 130 -2.67 17.85 0.80
N GLU A 131 -2.12 16.64 0.88
CA GLU A 131 -1.99 15.85 2.12
C GLU A 131 -0.73 16.12 2.96
N ARG A 132 -0.15 17.33 2.90
CA ARG A 132 1.08 17.71 3.65
C ARG A 132 0.96 17.68 5.20
N GLY A 133 -0.02 16.96 5.78
CA GLY A 133 -0.28 16.87 7.22
C GLY A 133 -0.46 15.46 7.80
N GLY A 134 -0.37 14.37 7.01
CA GLY A 134 -0.53 13.00 7.52
C GLY A 134 0.78 12.44 8.11
N TRP A 135 0.92 12.45 9.44
CA TRP A 135 2.05 11.81 10.12
C TRP A 135 2.10 10.30 9.81
N HIS A 136 3.18 9.85 9.15
CA HIS A 136 3.75 8.48 9.18
C HIS A 136 3.55 7.52 7.99
N ARG A 137 3.08 7.94 6.83
CA ARG A 137 3.20 7.09 5.62
C ARG A 137 3.55 7.93 4.41
N GLY A 138 4.63 7.57 3.73
CA GLY A 138 5.02 8.17 2.46
C GLY A 138 3.92 8.06 1.40
N PRO A 139 4.01 8.85 0.33
CA PRO A 139 3.01 8.93 -0.72
C PRO A 139 2.77 7.56 -1.38
N VAL A 140 1.50 7.16 -1.47
CA VAL A 140 1.10 5.90 -2.13
C VAL A 140 1.46 5.87 -3.61
N LEU A 141 1.66 7.05 -4.23
CA LEU A 141 2.24 7.15 -5.56
C LEU A 141 3.55 6.36 -5.69
N ILE A 142 4.46 6.48 -4.72
CA ILE A 142 5.77 5.83 -4.80
C ILE A 142 5.61 4.32 -4.63
N ASP A 143 4.78 3.88 -3.68
CA ASP A 143 4.46 2.46 -3.51
C ASP A 143 3.87 1.85 -4.79
N ALA A 144 2.98 2.57 -5.47
CA ALA A 144 2.38 2.15 -6.74
C ALA A 144 3.40 2.04 -7.88
N LEU A 145 4.32 3.00 -8.00
CA LEU A 145 5.39 2.97 -9.00
C LEU A 145 6.38 1.83 -8.75
N LEU A 146 6.73 1.59 -7.49
CA LEU A 146 7.58 0.45 -7.08
C LEU A 146 6.90 -0.89 -7.39
N ASP A 147 5.60 -0.99 -7.12
CA ASP A 147 4.79 -2.20 -7.39
C ASP A 147 4.59 -2.49 -8.89
N ASP A 148 4.67 -1.46 -9.74
CA ASP A 148 4.70 -1.63 -11.20
C ASP A 148 6.11 -1.88 -11.77
N GLY A 149 7.15 -1.74 -10.95
CA GLY A 149 8.55 -1.81 -11.40
C GLY A 149 9.02 -0.59 -12.22
N ASP A 150 8.28 0.52 -12.17
CA ASP A 150 8.61 1.78 -12.86
C ASP A 150 9.62 2.59 -12.03
N LEU A 151 10.82 2.02 -11.90
CA LEU A 151 11.87 2.55 -11.01
C LEU A 151 12.33 3.94 -11.44
N ASP A 152 12.46 4.21 -12.73
CA ASP A 152 12.89 5.53 -13.23
C ASP A 152 11.90 6.64 -12.87
N THR A 153 10.60 6.36 -12.93
CA THR A 153 9.58 7.32 -12.48
C THR A 153 9.55 7.41 -10.96
N ALA A 154 9.72 6.30 -10.24
CA ALA A 154 9.81 6.30 -8.79
C ALA A 154 10.96 7.20 -8.29
N TRP A 155 12.17 7.09 -8.87
CA TRP A 155 13.30 7.96 -8.55
C TRP A 155 13.00 9.44 -8.77
N ARG A 156 12.35 9.81 -9.87
CA ARG A 156 11.99 11.21 -10.16
C ARG A 156 10.96 11.77 -9.17
N GLU A 157 10.00 10.96 -8.74
CA GLU A 157 8.92 11.41 -7.85
C GLU A 157 9.32 11.35 -6.36
N ALA A 158 10.34 10.55 -6.01
CA ALA A 158 10.75 10.31 -4.63
C ALA A 158 11.46 11.50 -3.98
N ALA A 159 12.19 12.31 -4.75
CA ALA A 159 13.11 13.36 -4.28
C ALA A 159 12.58 14.20 -3.10
N ASP A 160 11.33 14.66 -3.17
CA ASP A 160 10.74 15.56 -2.18
C ASP A 160 9.64 14.92 -1.32
N ARG A 161 9.34 13.64 -1.54
CA ARG A 161 8.10 13.04 -1.03
C ARG A 161 8.28 11.68 -0.38
N ALA A 162 9.27 10.89 -0.80
CA ALA A 162 9.45 9.54 -0.30
C ALA A 162 9.94 9.55 1.15
N ASP A 163 9.39 8.65 1.97
CA ASP A 163 9.90 8.39 3.30
C ASP A 163 11.13 7.46 3.27
N ASP A 164 11.79 7.27 4.42
CA ASP A 164 13.00 6.45 4.51
C ASP A 164 12.78 4.98 4.13
N ARG A 165 11.58 4.44 4.39
CA ARG A 165 11.23 3.07 3.99
C ARG A 165 11.14 2.97 2.47
N GLN A 166 10.47 3.92 1.82
CA GLN A 166 10.32 3.97 0.36
C GLN A 166 11.66 4.18 -0.32
N TRP A 167 12.52 5.05 0.23
CA TRP A 167 13.87 5.22 -0.25
C TRP A 167 14.69 3.93 -0.18
N GLN A 168 14.63 3.21 0.96
CA GLN A 168 15.33 1.95 1.10
C GLN A 168 14.84 0.93 0.06
N GLN A 169 13.52 0.77 -0.09
CA GLN A 169 12.95 -0.17 -1.07
C GLN A 169 13.33 0.19 -2.51
N LEU A 170 13.36 1.49 -2.85
CA LEU A 170 13.79 1.96 -4.17
C LEU A 170 15.27 1.67 -4.42
N ALA A 171 16.14 1.88 -3.42
CA ALA A 171 17.55 1.54 -3.51
C ALA A 171 17.78 0.03 -3.66
N ASP A 172 17.04 -0.79 -2.91
CA ASP A 172 17.11 -2.26 -2.99
C ASP A 172 16.76 -2.77 -4.40
N LEU A 173 15.68 -2.25 -4.99
CA LEU A 173 15.24 -2.63 -6.32
C LEU A 173 16.12 -2.07 -7.45
N SER A 174 16.86 -0.99 -7.18
CA SER A 174 17.69 -0.31 -8.19
C SER A 174 19.18 -0.61 -8.05
N ARG A 175 19.59 -1.52 -7.17
CA ARG A 175 21.00 -1.77 -6.85
C ARG A 175 21.81 -2.22 -8.06
N GLU A 176 21.22 -3.04 -8.92
CA GLU A 176 21.90 -3.59 -10.11
C GLU A 176 21.93 -2.60 -11.28
N THR A 177 20.87 -1.80 -11.43
CA THR A 177 20.71 -0.87 -12.56
C THR A 177 21.28 0.52 -12.27
N ARG A 178 21.29 0.94 -11.00
CA ARG A 178 21.69 2.27 -10.51
C ARG A 178 22.48 2.18 -9.19
N PRO A 179 23.63 1.47 -9.15
CA PRO A 179 24.37 1.24 -7.90
C PRO A 179 24.84 2.52 -7.21
N ALA A 180 25.16 3.59 -7.95
CA ALA A 180 25.58 4.88 -7.38
C ALA A 180 24.43 5.62 -6.66
N ASP A 181 23.23 5.61 -7.25
CA ASP A 181 22.05 6.24 -6.64
C ASP A 181 21.61 5.45 -5.39
N ALA A 182 21.62 4.12 -5.48
CA ALA A 182 21.33 3.24 -4.33
C ALA A 182 22.34 3.45 -3.18
N LEU A 183 23.63 3.56 -3.50
CA LEU A 183 24.70 3.87 -2.54
C LEU A 183 24.43 5.17 -1.78
N ALA A 184 24.10 6.25 -2.50
CA ALA A 184 23.80 7.55 -1.88
C ALA A 184 22.63 7.46 -0.89
N VAL A 185 21.59 6.70 -1.23
CA VAL A 185 20.46 6.45 -0.33
C VAL A 185 20.88 5.67 0.91
N TYR A 186 21.62 4.57 0.75
CA TYR A 186 22.05 3.77 1.90
C TYR A 186 22.95 4.56 2.85
N LEU A 187 23.89 5.37 2.33
CA LEU A 187 24.73 6.24 3.15
C LEU A 187 23.88 7.24 3.95
N ARG A 188 22.90 7.89 3.31
CA ARG A 188 21.96 8.79 3.99
C ARG A 188 21.21 8.08 5.13
N LEU A 189 20.74 6.86 4.89
CA LEU A 189 20.03 6.07 5.92
C LEU A 189 20.95 5.64 7.06
N VAL A 190 22.22 5.29 6.79
CA VAL A 190 23.22 4.99 7.82
C VAL A 190 23.46 6.21 8.72
N GLU A 191 23.58 7.40 8.13
CA GLU A 191 23.74 8.65 8.90
C GLU A 191 22.55 8.90 9.84
N LEU A 192 21.31 8.64 9.39
CA LEU A 192 20.12 8.76 10.25
C LEU A 192 20.14 7.77 11.42
N LEU A 193 20.70 6.58 11.23
CA LEU A 193 20.82 5.56 12.28
C LEU A 193 21.96 5.82 13.28
N LYS A 194 22.82 6.83 13.05
CA LYS A 194 23.86 7.22 14.03
C LYS A 194 23.26 7.80 15.32
N GLY A 195 22.13 8.50 15.22
CA GLY A 195 21.42 9.07 16.36
C GLY A 195 20.86 8.02 17.33
N PRO A 196 19.86 7.22 16.91
CA PRO A 196 19.19 6.26 17.78
C PRO A 196 20.13 5.15 18.27
N THR A 197 19.72 4.48 19.35
CA THR A 197 20.47 3.37 19.95
C THR A 197 19.54 2.17 20.16
N GLY A 198 20.09 0.96 20.08
CA GLY A 198 19.36 -0.28 20.34
C GLY A 198 19.72 -1.37 19.35
N ASP A 199 19.46 -2.61 19.74
CA ASP A 199 19.90 -3.79 18.98
C ASP A 199 19.32 -3.81 17.57
N ARG A 200 18.02 -3.48 17.44
CA ARG A 200 17.35 -3.41 16.13
C ARG A 200 17.98 -2.34 15.22
N VAL A 201 18.35 -1.19 15.79
CA VAL A 201 19.00 -0.09 15.05
C VAL A 201 20.40 -0.51 14.59
N TYR A 202 21.16 -1.19 15.46
CA TYR A 202 22.50 -1.66 15.12
C TYR A 202 22.50 -2.78 14.07
N GLU A 203 21.56 -3.73 14.16
CA GLU A 203 21.38 -4.76 13.13
C GLU A 203 20.91 -4.14 11.80
N GLN A 204 20.04 -3.13 11.84
CA GLN A 204 19.63 -2.40 10.63
C GLN A 204 20.82 -1.64 10.01
N MET A 205 21.64 -0.96 10.82
CA MET A 205 22.84 -0.28 10.35
C MET A 205 23.83 -1.27 9.69
N ALA A 206 24.06 -2.44 10.32
CA ALA A 206 24.93 -3.46 9.73
C ALA A 206 24.39 -3.97 8.38
N ARG A 207 23.08 -4.19 8.25
CA ARG A 207 22.47 -4.58 6.97
C ARG A 207 22.70 -3.52 5.88
N LEU A 208 22.43 -2.25 6.19
CA LEU A 208 22.67 -1.16 5.25
C LEU A 208 24.14 -1.08 4.83
N LEU A 209 25.09 -1.30 5.75
CA LEU A 209 26.52 -1.31 5.43
C LEU A 209 26.91 -2.48 4.51
N LEU A 210 26.26 -3.64 4.63
CA LEU A 210 26.45 -4.75 3.69
C LEU A 210 25.94 -4.40 2.29
N ASP A 211 24.84 -3.65 2.21
CA ASP A 211 24.28 -3.16 0.96
C ASP A 211 25.19 -2.09 0.33
N VAL A 212 25.70 -1.15 1.13
CA VAL A 212 26.76 -0.19 0.74
C VAL A 212 27.98 -0.92 0.17
N ARG A 213 28.46 -1.98 0.85
CA ARG A 213 29.57 -2.82 0.36
C ARG A 213 29.26 -3.47 -0.99
N SER A 214 28.02 -3.87 -1.22
CA SER A 214 27.58 -4.44 -2.49
C SER A 214 27.61 -3.40 -3.61
N CYS A 215 27.17 -2.17 -3.33
CA CYS A 215 27.22 -1.07 -4.29
C CYS A 215 28.67 -0.70 -4.64
N HIS A 216 29.54 -0.52 -3.64
CA HIS A 216 30.96 -0.23 -3.88
C HIS A 216 31.65 -1.32 -4.71
N ARG A 217 31.35 -2.61 -4.46
CA ARG A 217 31.84 -3.71 -5.30
C ARG A 217 31.35 -3.63 -6.74
N SER A 218 30.09 -3.24 -6.94
CA SER A 218 29.53 -3.09 -8.30
C SER A 218 30.13 -1.88 -9.05
N LEU A 219 30.59 -0.87 -8.31
CA LEU A 219 31.23 0.34 -8.82
C LEU A 219 32.76 0.22 -8.94
N GLY A 220 33.37 -0.83 -8.39
CA GLY A 220 34.83 -1.00 -8.32
C GLY A 220 35.53 -0.03 -7.36
N THR A 221 34.83 0.42 -6.30
CA THR A 221 35.33 1.38 -5.31
C THR A 221 35.41 0.77 -3.90
N GLU A 222 35.89 -0.47 -3.78
CA GLU A 222 36.00 -1.18 -2.49
C GLU A 222 36.92 -0.50 -1.47
N ASP A 223 37.92 0.24 -1.94
CA ASP A 223 38.82 1.02 -1.07
C ASP A 223 38.07 2.14 -0.34
N GLU A 224 37.12 2.80 -1.03
CA GLU A 224 36.26 3.85 -0.44
C GLU A 224 35.36 3.27 0.65
N PHE A 225 34.82 2.06 0.43
CA PHE A 225 34.04 1.35 1.44
C PHE A 225 34.86 1.06 2.69
N THR A 226 36.10 0.58 2.50
CA THR A 226 37.00 0.22 3.61
C THR A 226 37.35 1.45 4.44
N ALA A 227 37.63 2.59 3.79
CA ALA A 227 37.84 3.87 4.46
C ALA A 227 36.59 4.31 5.23
N TYR A 228 35.42 4.26 4.59
CA TYR A 228 34.15 4.68 5.20
C TYR A 228 33.82 3.89 6.47
N VAL A 229 33.95 2.56 6.44
CA VAL A 229 33.68 1.73 7.62
C VAL A 229 34.70 1.95 8.73
N ALA A 230 35.98 2.17 8.39
CA ALA A 230 37.00 2.50 9.38
C ALA A 230 36.68 3.81 10.12
N ASP A 231 36.26 4.84 9.38
CA ASP A 231 35.85 6.13 9.95
C ASP A 231 34.59 6.00 10.81
N LEU A 232 33.58 5.26 10.33
CA LEU A 232 32.36 5.00 11.07
C LEU A 232 32.63 4.26 12.40
N ARG A 233 33.53 3.28 12.38
CA ARG A 233 33.97 2.55 13.59
C ARG A 233 34.72 3.46 14.55
N ALA A 234 35.56 4.37 14.05
CA ALA A 234 36.29 5.33 14.87
C ALA A 234 35.33 6.33 15.56
N GLU A 235 34.33 6.81 14.83
CA GLU A 235 33.28 7.72 15.32
C GLU A 235 32.43 7.04 16.41
N LEU A 236 31.95 5.83 16.14
CA LEU A 236 31.01 5.11 17.01
C LEU A 236 31.68 4.14 18.00
N LYS A 237 33.01 4.23 18.19
CA LYS A 237 33.82 3.32 19.02
C LYS A 237 33.32 3.12 20.46
N ARG A 238 32.62 4.11 21.02
CA ARG A 238 32.05 4.04 22.38
C ARG A 238 30.85 3.11 22.47
N ARG A 239 30.21 2.77 21.33
CA ARG A 239 29.05 1.87 21.23
C ARG A 239 29.50 0.43 21.07
N ARG A 240 30.05 -0.17 22.13
CA ARG A 240 30.67 -1.51 22.10
C ARG A 240 29.80 -2.59 21.46
N LYS A 241 28.49 -2.57 21.73
CA LYS A 241 27.54 -3.53 21.15
C LYS A 241 27.38 -3.41 19.64
N LEU A 242 27.41 -2.19 19.11
CA LEU A 242 27.41 -1.95 17.67
C LEU A 242 28.69 -2.52 17.06
N ILE A 243 29.85 -2.24 17.65
CA ILE A 243 31.14 -2.78 17.17
C ILE A 243 31.11 -4.32 17.12
N THR A 244 30.61 -4.98 18.16
CA THR A 244 30.44 -6.44 18.16
C THR A 244 29.51 -6.96 17.05
N ILE A 245 28.45 -6.21 16.72
CA ILE A 245 27.55 -6.57 15.61
C ILE A 245 28.27 -6.39 14.28
N LEU A 246 28.99 -5.29 14.08
CA LEU A 246 29.79 -5.05 12.86
C LEU A 246 30.84 -6.16 12.65
N ASP A 247 31.57 -6.53 13.71
CA ASP A 247 32.56 -7.61 13.67
C ASP A 247 31.94 -8.94 13.22
N ARG A 248 30.73 -9.27 13.72
CA ARG A 248 30.00 -10.49 13.34
C ARG A 248 29.65 -10.53 11.85
N HIS A 249 29.36 -9.38 11.25
CA HIS A 249 29.02 -9.24 9.83
C HIS A 249 30.26 -9.06 8.94
N GLY A 250 31.47 -9.05 9.52
CA GLY A 250 32.72 -8.81 8.80
C GLY A 250 32.81 -7.39 8.23
N LEU A 251 32.36 -6.41 9.03
CA LEU A 251 32.38 -4.98 8.77
C LEU A 251 33.37 -4.27 9.70
#